data_AF-A0A2S8RX70-F1
#
_entry.id   AF-A0A2S8RX70-F1
#
_cell.length_a   1.000
_cell.length_b   1.000
_cell.length_c   1.000
_cell.angle_alpha   90.00
_cell.angle_beta   90.00
_cell.angle_gamma   90.00
#
_symmetry.space_group_name_H-M   'P 1'
#
loop_
_entity.id
_entity.type
_entity.pdbx_description
1 polymer ?
#
loop_
_entity_poly.entity_id
_entity_poly.type
_entity_poly.pdbx_seq_one_letter_code
_entity_poly.pdbx_strand_id
1 'polypeptide(L)'
;MQKTRACQALIVSALAISLFCANPPAHAELGGAMRLDADSTGVMPRTLLNGALRLRTLTDAGATTVNEYATSTGLIVAYAWQGPTMPDLQTLLGPYAASYRSGAAAAAASGNLHASRVVRPDVMVESGGPMRGYVGRAWLPSALPAGVAADDFR
;
A
#
# COMPACT_ATOMS: atom_id res chain seq x y z
N MET A 1 -13.83 24.33 -66.74
CA MET A 1 -12.72 23.36 -66.61
C MET A 1 -11.46 24.11 -66.17
N GLN A 2 -10.64 23.50 -65.29
CA GLN A 2 -9.38 24.00 -64.66
C GLN A 2 -9.52 25.14 -63.63
N LYS A 3 -9.51 24.88 -62.30
CA LYS A 3 -8.42 24.50 -61.35
C LYS A 3 -7.43 25.63 -61.01
N THR A 4 -7.61 26.29 -59.84
CA THR A 4 -6.47 26.70 -58.97
C THR A 4 -6.85 26.97 -57.51
N ARG A 5 -6.52 26.00 -56.66
CA ARG A 5 -5.95 26.04 -55.29
C ARG A 5 -6.33 27.21 -54.35
N ALA A 6 -7.20 26.93 -53.38
CA ALA A 6 -7.35 27.72 -52.17
C ALA A 6 -6.21 27.38 -51.17
N CYS A 7 -5.53 28.43 -50.70
CA CYS A 7 -4.44 28.38 -49.73
C CYS A 7 -5.00 28.02 -48.35
N GLN A 8 -4.43 26.99 -47.73
CA GLN A 8 -4.78 26.49 -46.41
C GLN A 8 -4.42 27.52 -45.33
N ALA A 9 -5.36 27.85 -44.45
CA ALA A 9 -5.06 28.47 -43.17
C ALA A 9 -5.56 27.52 -42.06
N LEU A 10 -4.57 26.89 -41.41
CA LEU A 10 -4.68 26.06 -40.21
C LEU A 10 -5.35 26.84 -39.07
N ILE A 11 -6.36 26.26 -38.42
CA ILE A 11 -6.78 26.69 -37.08
C ILE A 11 -6.85 25.47 -36.15
N VAL A 12 -5.71 25.25 -35.50
CA VAL A 12 -5.48 24.80 -34.12
C VAL A 12 -6.62 23.97 -33.47
N SER A 13 -6.42 22.65 -33.40
CA SER A 13 -7.18 21.79 -32.48
C SER A 13 -6.69 22.00 -31.05
N ALA A 14 -7.55 22.54 -30.20
CA ALA A 14 -7.34 22.56 -28.75
C ALA A 14 -7.52 21.13 -28.21
N LEU A 15 -6.40 20.48 -27.89
CA LEU A 15 -6.42 19.21 -27.17
C LEU A 15 -6.83 19.51 -25.72
N ALA A 16 -8.10 19.29 -25.39
CA ALA A 16 -8.55 19.24 -24.01
C ALA A 16 -7.93 17.98 -23.36
N ILE A 17 -6.82 18.16 -22.65
CA ILE A 17 -6.24 17.11 -21.81
C ILE A 17 -7.20 16.94 -20.63
N SER A 18 -8.11 15.98 -20.74
CA SER A 18 -8.92 15.50 -19.63
C SER A 18 -7.95 14.93 -18.59
N LEU A 19 -7.62 15.71 -17.55
CA LEU A 19 -6.96 15.17 -16.35
C LEU A 19 -7.88 14.09 -15.79
N PHE A 20 -7.51 12.84 -16.00
CA PHE A 20 -8.13 11.70 -15.35
C PHE A 20 -7.79 11.84 -13.86
N CYS A 21 -8.70 12.41 -13.07
CA CYS A 21 -8.64 12.34 -11.62
C CYS A 21 -8.81 10.87 -11.24
N ALA A 22 -7.72 10.10 -11.27
CA ALA A 22 -7.67 8.83 -10.57
C ALA A 22 -7.88 9.17 -9.09
N ASN A 23 -9.01 8.73 -8.52
CA ASN A 23 -9.11 8.65 -7.07
C ASN A 23 -8.02 7.66 -6.64
N PRO A 24 -6.95 8.10 -5.97
CA PRO A 24 -5.98 7.14 -5.47
C PRO A 24 -6.69 6.17 -4.54
N PRO A 25 -6.26 4.91 -4.45
CA PRO A 25 -6.73 4.02 -3.41
C PRO A 25 -6.61 4.73 -2.05
N ALA A 26 -7.56 4.47 -1.15
CA ALA A 26 -7.61 5.08 0.19
C ALA A 26 -6.36 4.76 1.05
N HIS A 27 -5.49 3.87 0.56
CA HIS A 27 -4.17 3.55 1.10
C HIS A 27 -3.11 3.90 0.04
N ALA A 28 -1.99 4.45 0.48
CA ALA A 28 -0.80 4.41 -0.34
C ALA A 28 -0.19 2.98 -0.27
N GLU A 29 0.82 2.71 -1.08
CA GLU A 29 1.55 1.44 -1.00
C GLU A 29 2.62 1.49 0.10
N LEU A 30 3.12 0.33 0.52
CA LEU A 30 4.28 0.20 1.39
C LEU A 30 5.47 0.93 0.75
N GLY A 31 6.17 1.79 1.50
CA GLY A 31 7.20 2.69 0.97
C GLY A 31 6.66 4.00 0.38
N GLY A 32 5.33 4.17 0.29
CA GLY A 32 4.67 5.39 -0.13
C GLY A 32 4.56 6.44 0.99
N ALA A 33 3.78 7.49 0.75
CA ALA A 33 3.60 8.60 1.69
C ALA A 33 2.19 8.63 2.30
N MET A 34 2.12 8.63 3.63
CA MET A 34 0.92 8.90 4.41
C MET A 34 0.69 10.41 4.49
N ARG A 35 -0.56 10.83 4.23
CA ARG A 35 -1.02 12.19 4.53
C ARG A 35 -1.07 12.40 6.05
N LEU A 36 -0.37 13.42 6.55
CA LEU A 36 -0.30 13.71 7.99
C LEU A 36 -1.45 14.59 8.49
N ASP A 37 -2.20 15.17 7.57
CA ASP A 37 -3.46 15.88 7.77
C ASP A 37 -4.66 14.96 7.51
N ALA A 38 -5.87 15.47 7.71
CA ALA A 38 -7.09 14.70 7.51
C ALA A 38 -7.21 14.35 6.03
N ASP A 39 -7.40 13.07 5.76
CA ASP A 39 -7.79 12.63 4.43
C ASP A 39 -9.26 13.02 4.15
N SER A 40 -9.73 12.76 2.94
CA SER A 40 -11.10 12.96 2.45
C SER A 40 -12.16 12.28 3.33
N THR A 41 -11.75 11.28 4.14
CA THR A 41 -12.58 10.55 5.11
C THR A 41 -12.56 11.19 6.51
N GLY A 42 -11.80 12.27 6.72
CA GLY A 42 -11.65 12.95 8.00
C GLY A 42 -10.78 12.22 9.03
N VAL A 43 -10.16 11.09 8.65
CA VAL A 43 -9.33 10.29 9.57
C VAL A 43 -7.95 10.93 9.71
N MET A 44 -7.63 11.38 10.92
CA MET A 44 -6.32 11.92 11.30
C MET A 44 -5.38 10.81 11.79
N PRO A 45 -4.11 10.76 11.35
CA PRO A 45 -3.14 9.83 11.91
C PRO A 45 -2.86 10.09 13.39
N ARG A 46 -2.82 9.03 14.19
CA ARG A 46 -2.46 9.08 15.61
C ARG A 46 -0.96 8.91 15.79
N THR A 47 -0.38 9.66 16.71
CA THR A 47 1.04 9.51 17.07
C THR A 47 1.24 8.32 18.00
N LEU A 48 2.24 7.48 17.73
CA LEU A 48 2.67 6.37 18.57
C LEU A 48 4.16 6.47 18.89
N LEU A 49 4.62 5.69 19.89
CA LEU A 49 6.04 5.52 20.23
C LEU A 49 6.82 6.85 20.30
N ASN A 50 6.32 7.80 21.10
CA ASN A 50 6.91 9.13 21.29
C ASN A 50 7.13 9.93 19.99
N GLY A 51 6.35 9.67 18.94
CA GLY A 51 6.49 10.36 17.66
C GLY A 51 7.25 9.60 16.60
N ALA A 52 7.79 8.42 16.91
CA ALA A 52 8.49 7.59 15.93
C ALA A 52 7.55 7.11 14.82
N LEU A 53 6.28 6.87 15.15
CA LEU A 53 5.27 6.38 14.22
C LEU A 53 4.00 7.23 14.19
N ARG A 54 3.33 7.19 13.04
CA ARG A 54 1.99 7.67 12.75
C ARG A 54 1.14 6.48 12.35
N LEU A 55 -0.01 6.31 12.99
CA LEU A 55 -0.96 5.24 12.72
C LEU A 55 -2.22 5.82 12.10
N ARG A 56 -2.63 5.27 10.95
CA ARG A 56 -3.94 5.51 10.36
C ARG A 56 -4.68 4.18 10.24
N THR A 57 -5.87 4.11 10.81
CA THR A 57 -6.72 2.91 10.78
C THR A 57 -7.85 3.11 9.78
N LEU A 58 -8.05 2.11 8.94
CA LEU A 58 -9.05 2.13 7.89
C LEU A 58 -9.73 0.76 7.83
N THR A 59 -10.94 0.70 7.27
CA THR A 59 -11.66 -0.56 7.07
C THR A 59 -11.99 -0.69 5.58
N ASP A 60 -11.59 -1.80 4.97
CA ASP A 60 -11.88 -2.07 3.57
C ASP A 60 -13.32 -2.56 3.34
N ALA A 61 -13.70 -2.73 2.08
CA ALA A 61 -15.02 -3.22 1.71
C ALA A 61 -15.31 -4.66 2.19
N GLY A 62 -14.28 -5.43 2.53
CA GLY A 62 -14.37 -6.78 3.08
C GLY A 62 -14.51 -6.82 4.60
N ALA A 63 -14.73 -5.67 5.26
CA ALA A 63 -14.76 -5.53 6.70
C ALA A 63 -13.43 -5.93 7.38
N THR A 64 -12.31 -5.77 6.66
CA THR A 64 -10.97 -5.95 7.21
C THR A 64 -10.43 -4.60 7.66
N THR A 65 -10.06 -4.53 8.94
CA THR A 65 -9.36 -3.38 9.49
C THR A 65 -7.91 -3.46 9.08
N VAL A 66 -7.41 -2.37 8.49
CA VAL A 66 -6.03 -2.17 8.06
C VAL A 66 -5.45 -0.99 8.84
N ASN A 67 -4.39 -1.27 9.58
CA ASN A 67 -3.57 -0.30 10.29
C ASN A 67 -2.35 0.03 9.44
N GLU A 68 -2.27 1.27 8.98
CA GLU A 68 -1.17 1.83 8.22
C GLU A 68 -0.20 2.56 9.16
N TYR A 69 1.07 2.18 9.14
CA TYR A 69 2.11 2.77 9.97
C TYR A 69 3.11 3.52 9.11
N ALA A 70 3.25 4.82 9.39
CA ALA A 70 4.25 5.67 8.79
C ALA A 70 5.24 6.21 9.81
N THR A 71 6.43 6.59 9.35
CA THR A 71 7.39 7.34 10.15
C THR A 71 6.88 8.76 10.45
N SER A 72 7.63 9.51 11.27
CA SER A 72 7.34 10.92 11.54
C SER A 72 7.29 11.82 10.30
N THR A 73 7.96 11.43 9.20
CA THR A 73 7.98 12.14 7.92
C THR A 73 6.89 11.68 6.96
N GLY A 74 6.08 10.68 7.34
CA GLY A 74 5.00 10.14 6.53
C GLY A 74 5.40 8.96 5.64
N LEU A 75 6.65 8.49 5.63
CA LEU A 75 7.02 7.26 4.90
C LEU A 75 6.28 6.06 5.50
N ILE A 76 5.47 5.35 4.72
CA ILE A 76 4.76 4.15 5.16
C ILE A 76 5.74 2.98 5.24
N VAL A 77 5.91 2.43 6.43
CA VAL A 77 6.90 1.39 6.73
C VAL A 77 6.28 0.06 7.11
N ALA A 78 5.00 0.04 7.47
CA ALA A 78 4.29 -1.18 7.76
C ALA A 78 2.78 -1.08 7.57
N TYR A 79 2.17 -2.25 7.37
CA TYR A 79 0.74 -2.50 7.50
C TYR A 79 0.51 -3.62 8.51
N ALA A 80 -0.57 -3.54 9.27
CA ALA A 80 -1.16 -4.67 9.98
C ALA A 80 -2.64 -4.78 9.62
N TRP A 81 -3.18 -5.99 9.64
CA TRP A 81 -4.57 -6.22 9.30
C TRP A 81 -5.21 -7.29 10.17
N GLN A 82 -6.51 -7.11 10.36
CA GLN A 82 -7.38 -8.08 11.02
C GLN A 82 -8.79 -8.00 10.42
N GLY A 83 -9.34 -9.13 10.02
CA GLY A 83 -10.68 -9.15 9.43
C GLY A 83 -11.15 -10.53 8.98
N PRO A 84 -12.39 -10.62 8.47
CA PRO A 84 -12.93 -11.85 7.91
C PRO A 84 -12.37 -12.15 6.51
N THR A 85 -11.76 -11.18 5.84
CA THR A 85 -11.17 -11.33 4.50
C THR A 85 -9.68 -10.97 4.53
N MET A 86 -8.91 -11.48 3.55
CA MET A 86 -7.53 -11.03 3.34
C MET A 86 -7.59 -9.66 2.62
N PRO A 87 -6.83 -8.65 3.05
CA PRO A 87 -6.72 -7.41 2.29
C PRO A 87 -6.00 -7.64 0.95
N ASP A 88 -6.16 -6.71 0.02
CA ASP A 88 -5.43 -6.76 -1.25
C ASP A 88 -3.92 -6.48 -1.03
N LEU A 89 -3.16 -7.55 -0.78
CA LEU A 89 -1.71 -7.48 -0.59
C LEU A 89 -0.95 -6.99 -1.82
N GLN A 90 -1.51 -7.13 -3.04
CA GLN A 90 -0.87 -6.58 -4.23
C GLN A 90 -0.85 -5.05 -4.16
N THR A 91 -1.97 -4.46 -3.77
CA THR A 91 -2.10 -3.00 -3.60
C THR A 91 -1.32 -2.51 -2.38
N LEU A 92 -1.42 -3.17 -1.23
CA LEU A 92 -0.72 -2.74 -0.02
C LEU A 92 0.81 -2.82 -0.15
N LEU A 93 1.34 -3.85 -0.81
CA LEU A 93 2.79 -4.03 -0.93
C LEU A 93 3.39 -3.32 -2.14
N GLY A 94 2.58 -2.97 -3.14
CA GLY A 94 3.02 -2.25 -4.35
C GLY A 94 4.27 -2.88 -4.99
N PRO A 95 5.40 -2.16 -5.05
CA PRO A 95 6.64 -2.65 -5.67
C PRO A 95 7.20 -3.92 -5.01
N TYR A 96 6.88 -4.17 -3.73
CA TYR A 96 7.38 -5.32 -2.98
C TYR A 96 6.54 -6.60 -3.20
N ALA A 97 5.38 -6.49 -3.83
CA ALA A 97 4.45 -7.61 -4.01
C ALA A 97 5.07 -8.78 -4.80
N ALA A 98 5.94 -8.48 -5.78
CA ALA A 98 6.63 -9.50 -6.57
C ALA A 98 7.64 -10.31 -5.72
N SER A 99 8.40 -9.64 -4.85
CA SER A 99 9.35 -10.29 -3.93
C SER A 99 8.61 -11.18 -2.93
N TYR A 100 7.50 -10.68 -2.38
CA TYR A 100 6.61 -11.46 -1.53
C TYR A 100 6.09 -12.73 -2.23
N ARG A 101 5.51 -12.62 -3.43
CA ARG A 101 5.01 -13.80 -4.17
C ARG A 101 6.09 -14.83 -4.47
N SER A 102 7.29 -14.37 -4.84
CA SER A 102 8.44 -15.26 -5.04
C SER A 102 8.80 -16.03 -3.76
N GLY A 103 8.85 -15.33 -2.62
CA GLY A 103 9.10 -15.96 -1.32
C GLY A 103 8.01 -16.94 -0.91
N ALA A 104 6.73 -16.57 -1.09
CA ALA A 104 5.60 -17.43 -0.79
C ALA A 104 5.60 -18.72 -1.62
N ALA A 105 5.89 -18.61 -2.93
CA ALA A 105 5.98 -19.77 -3.82
C ALA A 105 7.11 -20.72 -3.41
N ALA A 106 8.27 -20.19 -3.04
CA ALA A 106 9.40 -20.99 -2.55
C ALA A 106 9.09 -21.68 -1.21
N ALA A 107 8.40 -21.01 -0.29
CA ALA A 107 7.95 -21.59 0.98
C ALA A 107 6.94 -22.74 0.76
N ALA A 108 5.99 -22.55 -0.17
CA ALA A 108 5.04 -23.59 -0.53
C ALA A 108 5.71 -24.81 -1.17
N ALA A 109 6.65 -24.59 -2.09
CA ALA A 109 7.38 -25.68 -2.76
C ALA A 109 8.27 -26.50 -1.81
N SER A 110 8.77 -25.88 -0.73
CA SER A 110 9.58 -26.55 0.28
C SER A 110 8.76 -27.27 1.37
N GLY A 111 7.42 -27.20 1.30
CA GLY A 111 6.55 -27.76 2.34
C GLY A 111 6.72 -27.08 3.70
N ASN A 112 7.26 -25.85 3.72
CA ASN A 112 7.52 -25.15 4.96
C ASN A 112 6.21 -24.71 5.61
N LEU A 113 5.91 -25.28 6.78
CA LEU A 113 4.74 -24.95 7.59
C LEU A 113 4.73 -23.48 8.06
N HIS A 114 5.88 -22.79 7.99
CA HIS A 114 5.99 -21.35 8.18
C HIS A 114 5.63 -20.56 6.91
N ALA A 115 4.87 -21.10 5.95
CA ALA A 115 4.38 -20.35 4.79
C ALA A 115 3.57 -19.09 5.19
N SER A 116 3.06 -19.08 6.43
CA SER A 116 2.53 -17.92 7.14
C SER A 116 3.54 -16.79 7.38
N ARG A 117 4.83 -17.00 7.12
CA ARG A 117 5.90 -16.00 7.27
C ARG A 117 6.82 -16.02 6.06
N VAL A 118 6.76 -14.97 5.27
CA VAL A 118 7.63 -14.74 4.13
C VAL A 118 8.70 -13.73 4.52
N VAL A 119 9.95 -14.19 4.54
CA VAL A 119 11.12 -13.36 4.85
C VAL A 119 11.85 -13.05 3.56
N ARG A 120 11.87 -11.77 3.18
CA ARG A 120 12.69 -11.26 2.09
C ARG A 120 13.56 -10.11 2.60
N PRO A 121 14.69 -9.80 1.95
CA PRO A 121 15.54 -8.68 2.36
C PRO A 121 14.85 -7.32 2.26
N ASP A 122 13.89 -7.18 1.34
CA ASP A 122 13.20 -5.95 1.00
C ASP A 122 11.82 -5.83 1.69
N VAL A 123 11.19 -6.95 2.02
CA VAL A 123 9.88 -6.98 2.68
C VAL A 123 9.74 -8.21 3.56
N MET A 124 9.18 -8.04 4.76
CA MET A 124 8.76 -9.15 5.60
C MET A 124 7.24 -9.15 5.67
N VAL A 125 6.64 -10.33 5.53
CA VAL A 125 5.18 -10.51 5.60
C VAL A 125 4.87 -11.68 6.50
N GLU A 126 3.98 -11.47 7.46
CA GLU A 126 3.41 -12.48 8.33
C GLU A 126 1.90 -12.50 8.16
N SER A 127 1.33 -13.67 7.89
CA SER A 127 -0.09 -13.87 7.65
C SER A 127 -0.56 -15.18 8.28
N GLY A 128 -1.75 -15.14 8.87
CA GLY A 128 -2.37 -16.30 9.51
C GLY A 128 -3.75 -15.93 10.00
N GLY A 129 -4.16 -16.54 11.10
CA GLY A 129 -5.42 -16.23 11.77
C GLY A 129 -6.27 -17.46 12.08
N PRO A 130 -7.39 -17.27 12.77
CA PRO A 130 -8.32 -18.35 13.09
C PRO A 130 -9.01 -18.89 11.82
N MET A 131 -9.72 -20.02 11.93
CA MET A 131 -10.37 -20.74 10.80
C MET A 131 -11.32 -19.88 9.93
N ARG A 132 -11.68 -18.66 10.36
CA ARG A 132 -12.58 -17.74 9.66
C ARG A 132 -12.12 -16.28 9.74
N GLY A 133 -10.84 -16.04 9.99
CA GLY A 133 -10.31 -14.70 10.10
C GLY A 133 -8.87 -14.64 9.65
N TYR A 134 -8.51 -13.51 9.07
CA TYR A 134 -7.15 -13.20 8.65
C TYR A 134 -6.57 -12.19 9.63
N VAL A 135 -5.36 -12.46 10.07
CA VAL A 135 -4.52 -11.56 10.85
C VAL A 135 -3.14 -11.58 10.23
N GLY A 136 -2.52 -10.42 10.11
CA GLY A 136 -1.16 -10.36 9.60
C GLY A 136 -0.56 -8.97 9.65
N ARG A 137 0.69 -8.91 9.23
CA ARG A 137 1.45 -7.67 9.13
C ARG A 137 2.49 -7.78 8.03
N ALA A 138 2.85 -6.64 7.45
CA ALA A 138 3.93 -6.51 6.49
C ALA A 138 4.74 -5.27 6.83
N TRP A 139 6.06 -5.33 6.69
CA TRP A 139 6.93 -4.18 6.95
C TRP A 139 8.21 -4.19 6.12
N LEU A 140 8.80 -3.01 6.01
CA LEU A 140 10.11 -2.80 5.39
C LEU A 140 11.21 -2.90 6.47
N PRO A 141 12.03 -3.97 6.48
CA PRO A 141 13.01 -4.17 7.55
C PRO A 141 14.08 -3.07 7.60
N SER A 142 14.42 -2.47 6.45
CA SER A 142 15.43 -1.41 6.35
C SER A 142 14.88 0.00 6.62
N ALA A 143 13.57 0.17 6.76
CA ALA A 143 12.94 1.48 6.92
C ALA A 143 12.37 1.70 8.34
N LEU A 144 12.57 0.76 9.27
CA LEU A 144 12.11 0.90 10.65
C LEU A 144 12.87 2.03 11.37
N PRO A 145 12.16 2.97 12.02
CA PRO A 145 12.80 3.95 12.89
C PRO A 145 13.54 3.29 14.06
N ALA A 146 14.52 4.00 14.63
CA ALA A 146 15.24 3.51 15.80
C ALA A 146 14.28 3.20 16.96
N GLY A 147 14.41 2.01 17.55
CA GLY A 147 13.58 1.56 18.68
C GLY A 147 12.21 0.99 18.28
N VAL A 148 11.87 0.95 17.00
CA VAL A 148 10.66 0.30 16.49
C VAL A 148 10.98 -1.15 16.10
N ALA A 149 10.18 -2.09 16.58
CA ALA A 149 10.28 -3.52 16.28
C ALA A 149 9.03 -4.03 15.56
N ALA A 150 9.13 -5.21 14.93
CA ALA A 150 8.01 -5.81 14.21
C ALA A 150 6.75 -6.07 15.08
N ASP A 151 6.94 -6.24 16.39
CA ASP A 151 5.86 -6.51 17.35
C ASP A 151 5.03 -5.26 17.73
N ASP A 152 5.47 -4.08 17.27
CA ASP A 152 4.75 -2.82 17.41
C ASP A 152 3.60 -2.67 16.40
N PHE A 153 3.57 -3.50 15.35
CA PHE A 153 2.52 -3.51 14.32
C PHE A 153 1.43 -4.51 14.66
N ARG A 154 0.19 -4.05 14.83
CA ARG A 154 -0.95 -4.86 15.30
C ARG A 154 -2.24 -4.49 14.60
#